data_AF-A0A9P6Y3C8-F1
#
_entry.id   AF-A0A9P6Y3C8-F1
#
_cell.length_a   1.000
_cell.length_b   1.000
_cell.length_c   1.000
_cell.angle_alpha   90.00
_cell.angle_beta   90.00
_cell.angle_gamma   90.00
#
_symmetry.space_group_name_H-M   'P 1'
#
loop_
_entity.id
_entity.type
_entity.pdbx_description
1 polymer ?
#
loop_
_entity_poly.entity_id
_entity_poly.type
_entity_poly.pdbx_seq_one_letter_code
_entity_poly.pdbx_strand_id
1 'polypeptide(L)'
;MNQIYLGHRAYGFAAASRTYLGKPLSEVTPAEAAMLAGIPKAPSRFNPIPNFPRAEIRQHYVLGRMKTLGYLTPEQADEALKQHLTIRGADGTSARGFAVHGDYPAELARQLMYGVFQEETYSKGIDVYTTIDSKAQEAAYRAVRDGVLDYTRRAVYPGPEDQLDLPDGVENDPQALDEVLDGVQDKAPDSEDLLAAVVLRRWPSSPAP
;
A
#
# COMPACT_ATOMS: atom_id res chain seq x y z
N MET A 1 16.45 11.51 10.73
CA MET A 1 16.04 10.09 10.59
C MET A 1 14.66 9.78 11.16
N ASN A 2 14.16 10.51 12.18
CA ASN A 2 12.86 10.28 12.83
C ASN A 2 11.63 10.99 12.19
N GLN A 3 11.81 11.69 11.07
CA GLN A 3 10.74 12.48 10.42
C GLN A 3 10.40 12.02 9.00
N ILE A 4 11.12 11.02 8.45
CA ILE A 4 10.86 10.51 7.11
C ILE A 4 9.58 9.66 7.15
N TYR A 5 8.62 10.00 6.29
CA TYR A 5 7.42 9.20 6.11
C TYR A 5 7.75 7.92 5.34
N LEU A 6 7.40 6.77 5.91
CA LEU A 6 7.70 5.44 5.39
C LEU A 6 6.41 4.65 5.10
N GLY A 7 5.30 5.33 4.81
CA GLY A 7 4.01 4.69 4.58
C GLY A 7 3.32 4.21 5.87
N HIS A 8 2.03 3.88 5.78
CA HIS A 8 1.24 3.28 6.86
C HIS A 8 1.33 4.03 8.22
N ARG A 9 1.32 5.38 8.16
CA ARG A 9 1.47 6.29 9.33
C ARG A 9 2.80 6.11 10.11
N ALA A 10 3.79 5.43 9.54
CA ALA A 10 5.11 5.27 10.14
C ALA A 10 6.01 6.47 9.80
N TYR A 11 6.40 7.23 10.82
CA TYR A 11 7.39 8.29 10.72
C TYR A 11 8.70 7.85 11.36
N GLY A 12 9.73 7.71 10.53
CA GLY A 12 11.07 7.25 10.92
C GLY A 12 11.23 5.72 10.94
N PHE A 13 12.47 5.27 10.74
CA PHE A 13 12.79 3.85 10.56
C PHE A 13 12.47 2.97 11.78
N ALA A 14 12.53 3.53 12.99
CA ALA A 14 12.12 2.80 14.19
C ALA A 14 10.61 2.51 14.22
N ALA A 15 9.79 3.46 13.77
CA ALA A 15 8.35 3.26 13.64
C ALA A 15 8.05 2.27 12.50
N ALA A 16 8.73 2.39 11.36
CA ALA A 16 8.56 1.50 10.22
C ALA A 16 8.97 0.06 10.54
N SER A 17 10.08 -0.14 11.25
CA SER A 17 10.51 -1.47 11.71
C SER A 17 9.46 -2.13 12.61
N ARG A 18 8.87 -1.39 13.56
CA ARG A 18 7.74 -1.89 14.36
C ARG A 18 6.48 -2.16 13.55
N THR A 19 6.20 -1.32 12.56
CA THR A 19 4.99 -1.40 11.72
C THR A 19 5.06 -2.60 10.78
N TYR A 20 6.12 -2.70 9.98
CA TYR A 20 6.28 -3.71 8.94
C TYR A 20 6.91 -5.01 9.42
N LEU A 21 7.82 -4.99 10.39
CA LEU A 21 8.60 -6.18 10.81
C LEU A 21 8.24 -6.63 12.22
N GLY A 22 7.64 -5.74 13.01
CA GLY A 22 7.17 -6.08 14.34
C GLY A 22 8.22 -6.19 15.42
N LYS A 23 9.44 -5.72 15.16
CA LYS A 23 10.62 -5.82 16.02
C LYS A 23 11.35 -4.47 16.14
N PRO A 24 12.25 -4.30 17.12
CA PRO A 24 13.04 -3.08 17.22
C PRO A 24 14.08 -2.97 16.09
N LEU A 25 14.47 -1.74 15.76
CA LEU A 25 15.45 -1.44 14.71
C LEU A 25 16.85 -2.02 15.02
N SER A 26 17.15 -2.38 16.26
CA SER A 26 18.40 -3.07 16.61
C SER A 26 18.44 -4.54 16.16
N GLU A 27 17.30 -5.12 15.80
CA GLU A 27 17.14 -6.54 15.44
C GLU A 27 16.84 -6.74 13.95
N VAL A 28 16.91 -5.68 13.14
CA VAL A 28 16.68 -5.82 11.68
C VAL A 28 17.90 -6.38 10.97
N THR A 29 17.67 -7.32 10.06
CA THR A 29 18.70 -7.91 9.22
C THR A 29 19.06 -6.99 8.04
N PRO A 30 20.17 -7.21 7.32
CA PRO A 30 20.49 -6.44 6.12
C PRO A 30 19.39 -6.47 5.06
N ALA A 31 18.73 -7.61 4.86
CA ALA A 31 17.61 -7.75 3.92
C ALA A 31 16.42 -6.86 4.30
N GLU A 32 16.07 -6.83 5.58
CA GLU A 32 15.00 -6.02 6.14
C GLU A 32 15.34 -4.53 6.14
N ALA A 33 16.59 -4.18 6.46
CA ALA A 33 17.08 -2.82 6.41
C ALA A 33 17.02 -2.28 4.96
N ALA A 34 17.40 -3.11 3.98
CA ALA A 34 17.30 -2.78 2.56
C ALA A 34 15.84 -2.59 2.11
N MET A 35 14.91 -3.42 2.61
CA MET A 35 13.48 -3.25 2.39
C MET A 35 13.00 -1.88 2.90
N LEU A 36 13.26 -1.56 4.16
CA LEU A 36 12.86 -0.28 4.76
C LEU A 36 13.52 0.93 4.07
N ALA A 37 14.78 0.81 3.65
CA ALA A 37 15.52 1.86 2.94
C ALA A 37 15.04 2.06 1.49
N GLY A 38 14.33 1.09 0.91
CA GLY A 38 13.69 1.20 -0.40
C GLY A 38 12.47 2.12 -0.41
N ILE A 39 11.75 2.18 0.73
CA ILE A 39 10.46 2.86 0.87
C ILE A 39 10.51 4.37 0.58
N PRO A 40 11.46 5.18 1.13
CA PRO A 40 11.43 6.63 0.98
C PRO A 40 11.39 7.15 -0.47
N LYS A 41 11.92 6.39 -1.45
CA LYS A 41 11.91 6.83 -2.85
C LYS A 41 10.49 7.01 -3.38
N ALA A 42 9.58 6.13 -2.96
CA ALA A 42 8.17 6.20 -3.27
C ALA A 42 7.38 5.40 -2.21
N PRO A 43 7.01 6.04 -1.09
CA PRO A 43 6.44 5.33 0.07
C PRO A 43 5.13 4.62 -0.21
N SER A 44 4.37 5.03 -1.22
CA SER A 44 3.17 4.34 -1.69
C SER A 44 3.55 3.11 -2.55
N ARG A 45 4.43 3.31 -3.55
CA ARG A 45 4.83 2.27 -4.54
C ARG A 45 5.65 1.14 -3.96
N PHE A 46 6.56 1.44 -3.02
CA PHE A 46 7.45 0.45 -2.40
C PHE A 46 6.99 0.04 -1.00
N ASN A 47 5.72 0.27 -0.68
CA ASN A 47 5.14 -0.23 0.56
C ASN A 47 4.98 -1.76 0.47
N PRO A 48 5.61 -2.54 1.35
CA PRO A 48 5.56 -3.99 1.28
C PRO A 48 4.22 -4.60 1.73
N ILE A 49 3.31 -3.80 2.31
CA ILE A 49 1.96 -4.25 2.67
C ILE A 49 1.07 -4.43 1.43
N PRO A 50 0.81 -3.38 0.62
CA PRO A 50 -0.02 -3.51 -0.57
C PRO A 50 0.71 -4.14 -1.78
N ASN A 51 2.04 -4.03 -1.86
CA ASN A 51 2.79 -4.49 -3.03
C ASN A 51 4.16 -5.09 -2.66
N PHE A 52 4.13 -6.30 -2.10
CA PHE A 52 5.34 -7.03 -1.72
C PHE A 52 6.29 -7.29 -2.92
N PRO A 53 5.83 -7.75 -4.10
CA PRO A 53 6.72 -7.99 -5.25
C PRO A 53 7.50 -6.74 -5.68
N ARG A 54 6.87 -5.56 -5.73
CA ARG A 54 7.59 -4.31 -6.06
C ARG A 54 8.56 -3.89 -4.96
N ALA A 55 8.17 -4.08 -3.70
CA ALA A 55 9.05 -3.79 -2.57
C ALA A 55 10.31 -4.69 -2.60
N GLU A 56 10.18 -5.95 -3.01
CA GLU A 56 11.28 -6.91 -3.20
C GLU A 56 12.25 -6.48 -4.31
N ILE A 57 11.75 -6.07 -5.48
CA ILE A 57 12.59 -5.53 -6.56
C ILE A 57 13.42 -4.33 -6.05
N ARG A 58 12.78 -3.44 -5.28
CA ARG A 58 13.46 -2.28 -4.71
C ARG A 58 14.49 -2.68 -3.65
N GLN A 59 14.18 -3.67 -2.82
CA GLN A 59 15.09 -4.22 -1.83
C GLN A 59 16.33 -4.85 -2.49
N HIS A 60 16.18 -5.61 -3.58
CA HIS A 60 17.30 -6.15 -4.35
C HIS A 60 18.22 -5.06 -4.89
N TYR A 61 17.66 -3.98 -5.43
CA TYR A 61 18.44 -2.83 -5.88
C TYR A 61 19.27 -2.23 -4.73
N VAL A 62 18.67 -2.05 -3.55
CA VAL A 62 19.36 -1.50 -2.38
C VAL A 62 20.48 -2.43 -1.91
N LEU A 63 20.24 -3.74 -1.84
CA LEU A 63 21.27 -4.73 -1.50
C LEU A 63 22.44 -4.72 -2.48
N GLY A 64 22.17 -4.62 -3.79
CA GLY A 64 23.20 -4.45 -4.81
C GLY A 64 24.04 -3.20 -4.59
N ARG A 65 23.42 -2.07 -4.24
CA ARG A 65 24.14 -0.83 -3.91
C ARG A 65 24.96 -0.96 -2.63
N MET A 66 24.45 -1.66 -1.60
CA MET A 66 25.20 -1.90 -0.36
C MET A 66 26.45 -2.74 -0.62
N LYS A 67 26.36 -3.75 -1.49
CA LYS A 67 27.51 -4.54 -1.96
C LYS A 67 28.54 -3.67 -2.69
N THR A 68 28.12 -2.90 -3.71
CA THR A 68 29.04 -2.05 -4.50
C THR A 68 29.71 -0.96 -3.65
N LEU A 69 29.01 -0.44 -2.65
CA LEU A 69 29.55 0.59 -1.74
C LEU A 69 30.38 0.01 -0.58
N GLY A 70 30.50 -1.32 -0.48
CA GLY A 70 31.31 -1.98 0.56
C GLY A 70 30.66 -2.08 1.94
N TYR A 71 29.34 -1.85 2.05
CA TYR A 71 28.60 -2.03 3.30
C TYR A 71 28.28 -3.50 3.60
N LEU A 72 28.25 -4.35 2.57
CA LEU A 72 28.10 -5.80 2.68
C LEU A 72 29.17 -6.48 1.84
N THR A 73 29.69 -7.61 2.32
CA THR A 73 30.48 -8.50 1.45
C THR A 73 29.59 -9.15 0.39
N PRO A 74 30.16 -9.67 -0.70
CA PRO A 74 29.40 -10.41 -1.70
C PRO A 74 28.56 -11.54 -1.10
N GLU A 75 29.11 -12.28 -0.14
CA GLU A 75 28.46 -13.40 0.53
C GLU A 75 27.28 -12.93 1.39
N GLN A 76 27.46 -11.84 2.14
CA GLN A 76 26.38 -11.24 2.95
C GLN A 76 25.24 -10.69 2.09
N ALA A 77 25.56 -10.11 0.94
CA ALA A 77 24.55 -9.64 0.00
C ALA A 77 23.77 -10.81 -0.62
N ASP A 78 24.47 -11.89 -1.00
CA ASP A 78 23.84 -13.08 -1.58
C ASP A 78 22.99 -13.85 -0.56
N GLU A 79 23.38 -13.84 0.72
CA GLU A 79 22.58 -14.37 1.84
C GLU A 79 21.34 -13.52 2.07
N ALA A 80 21.48 -12.18 2.09
CA ALA A 80 20.36 -11.26 2.27
C ALA A 80 19.32 -11.35 1.14
N LEU A 81 19.75 -11.62 -0.10
CA LEU A 81 18.85 -11.83 -1.25
C LEU A 81 18.03 -13.13 -1.12
N LYS A 82 18.52 -14.13 -0.39
CA LYS A 82 17.81 -15.41 -0.20
C LYS A 82 16.92 -15.42 1.05
N GLN A 83 17.01 -14.37 1.87
CA GLN A 83 16.26 -14.29 3.10
C GLN A 83 14.77 -14.11 2.80
N HIS A 84 13.95 -15.06 3.26
CA HIS A 84 12.50 -14.90 3.24
C HIS A 84 12.07 -13.82 4.23
N LEU A 85 11.38 -12.78 3.74
CA LEU A 85 10.92 -11.66 4.56
C LEU A 85 9.46 -11.84 4.93
N THR A 86 9.17 -11.82 6.23
CA THR A 86 7.80 -11.80 6.75
C THR A 86 7.42 -10.37 7.11
N ILE A 87 6.46 -9.81 6.40
CA ILE A 87 5.97 -8.44 6.61
C ILE A 87 4.63 -8.50 7.33
N ARG A 88 4.54 -7.88 8.50
CA ARG A 88 3.30 -7.71 9.25
C ARG A 88 2.29 -6.91 8.44
N GLY A 89 1.14 -7.52 8.18
CA GLY A 89 0.08 -6.94 7.37
C GLY A 89 0.14 -7.22 5.89
N ALA A 90 1.20 -7.89 5.41
CA ALA A 90 1.14 -8.61 4.15
C ALA A 90 0.37 -9.93 4.35
N ASP A 91 -0.28 -10.41 3.29
CA ASP A 91 -1.19 -11.56 3.27
C ASP A 91 -0.90 -12.65 4.33
N GLY A 92 -1.88 -12.91 5.19
CA GLY A 92 -1.82 -13.99 6.18
C GLY A 92 -1.11 -13.66 7.50
N THR A 93 -0.48 -12.49 7.65
CA THR A 93 -0.01 -12.03 8.96
C THR A 93 -0.96 -10.99 9.52
N SER A 94 -1.41 -11.18 10.76
CA SER A 94 -2.24 -10.20 11.47
C SER A 94 -1.47 -8.90 11.65
N ALA A 95 -1.62 -8.00 10.69
CA ALA A 95 -1.40 -6.59 10.94
C ALA A 95 -2.27 -6.24 12.15
N ARG A 96 -1.68 -5.54 13.13
CA ARG A 96 -2.47 -4.68 14.02
C ARG A 96 -3.07 -3.47 13.26
N GLY A 97 -3.31 -3.63 11.96
CA GLY A 97 -3.97 -2.70 11.07
C GLY A 97 -5.41 -3.15 10.95
N PHE A 98 -6.32 -2.23 11.24
CA PHE A 98 -7.77 -2.29 11.12
C PHE A 98 -8.31 -3.57 10.46
N ALA A 99 -8.53 -4.61 11.27
CA ALA A 99 -8.96 -5.92 10.77
C ALA A 99 -10.42 -5.93 10.25
N VAL A 100 -11.06 -4.77 10.18
CA VAL A 100 -12.48 -4.57 9.92
C VAL A 100 -12.64 -3.30 9.08
N HIS A 101 -13.45 -3.36 8.01
CA HIS A 101 -13.82 -2.21 7.19
C HIS A 101 -14.73 -1.24 7.97
N GLY A 102 -14.10 -0.41 8.80
CA GLY A 102 -14.74 0.43 9.81
C GLY A 102 -14.53 1.93 9.61
N ASP A 103 -14.16 2.40 8.41
CA ASP A 103 -13.83 3.81 8.18
C ASP A 103 -15.00 4.75 8.51
N TYR A 104 -16.22 4.40 8.10
CA TYR A 104 -17.42 5.15 8.43
C TYR A 104 -17.68 5.25 9.95
N PRO A 105 -17.76 4.14 10.70
CA PRO A 105 -17.94 4.24 12.16
C PRO A 105 -16.73 4.89 12.86
N ALA A 106 -15.50 4.73 12.37
CA ALA A 106 -14.33 5.40 12.92
C ALA A 106 -14.40 6.93 12.69
N GLU A 107 -14.81 7.37 11.51
CA GLU A 107 -15.02 8.79 11.21
C GLU A 107 -16.16 9.38 12.03
N LEU A 108 -17.26 8.64 12.20
CA LEU A 108 -18.34 9.06 13.10
C LEU A 108 -17.82 9.23 14.54
N ALA A 109 -17.05 8.27 15.05
CA ALA A 109 -16.43 8.38 16.37
C ALA A 109 -15.50 9.60 16.45
N ARG A 110 -14.68 9.85 15.42
CA ARG A 110 -13.82 11.04 15.34
C ARG A 110 -14.63 12.34 15.39
N GLN A 111 -15.71 12.45 14.62
CA GLN A 111 -16.57 13.62 14.60
C GLN A 111 -17.24 13.89 15.95
N LEU A 112 -17.75 12.84 16.60
CA LEU A 112 -18.34 12.94 17.94
C LEU A 112 -17.31 13.40 18.98
N MET A 113 -16.11 12.82 18.94
CA MET A 113 -15.02 13.21 19.85
C MET A 113 -14.56 14.64 19.60
N TYR A 114 -14.42 15.05 18.33
CA TYR A 114 -14.10 16.44 17.99
C TYR A 114 -15.17 17.41 18.48
N GLY A 115 -16.45 17.04 18.41
CA GLY A 115 -17.53 17.86 18.97
C GLY A 115 -17.36 18.16 20.46
N VAL A 116 -16.81 17.21 21.23
CA VAL A 116 -16.62 17.34 22.69
C VAL A 116 -15.27 17.93 23.06
N PHE A 117 -14.19 17.45 22.45
CA PHE A 117 -12.80 17.73 22.83
C PHE A 117 -12.07 18.64 21.85
N GLN A 118 -12.67 18.96 20.69
CA GLN A 118 -12.10 19.81 19.65
C GLN A 118 -10.68 19.33 19.29
N GLU A 119 -9.71 20.24 19.20
CA GLU A 119 -8.31 19.92 18.87
C GLU A 119 -7.64 18.96 19.86
N GLU A 120 -8.10 18.90 21.11
CA GLU A 120 -7.54 17.97 22.10
C GLU A 120 -7.81 16.50 21.77
N THR A 121 -8.80 16.23 20.91
CA THR A 121 -9.10 14.88 20.39
C THR A 121 -7.86 14.22 19.82
N TYR A 122 -6.97 14.99 19.18
CA TYR A 122 -5.81 14.47 18.47
C TYR A 122 -4.52 14.41 19.32
N SER A 123 -4.49 15.08 20.47
CA SER A 123 -3.27 15.23 21.27
C SER A 123 -3.30 14.48 22.59
N LYS A 124 -4.49 14.12 23.10
CA LYS A 124 -4.66 13.47 24.41
C LYS A 124 -4.50 11.94 24.40
N GLY A 125 -4.37 11.32 23.22
CA GLY A 125 -4.26 9.86 23.12
C GLY A 125 -5.47 9.13 23.68
N ILE A 126 -6.68 9.60 23.37
CA ILE A 126 -7.93 9.07 23.91
C ILE A 126 -8.26 7.72 23.25
N ASP A 127 -8.53 6.71 24.06
CA ASP A 127 -9.08 5.43 23.60
C ASP A 127 -10.60 5.50 23.48
N VAL A 128 -11.13 5.20 22.30
CA VAL A 128 -12.58 5.25 22.01
C VAL A 128 -13.10 3.83 21.75
N TYR A 129 -13.99 3.37 22.62
CA TYR A 129 -14.68 2.09 22.49
C TYR A 129 -16.10 2.32 21.99
N THR A 130 -16.43 1.76 20.82
CA THR A 130 -17.76 1.92 20.21
C THR A 130 -18.64 0.71 20.48
N THR A 131 -19.94 0.84 20.18
CA THR A 131 -20.91 -0.26 20.25
C THR A 131 -20.97 -1.08 18.96
N ILE A 132 -20.04 -0.88 18.02
CA ILE A 132 -20.05 -1.54 16.72
C ILE A 132 -19.53 -2.97 16.87
N ASP A 133 -20.35 -3.93 16.48
CA ASP A 133 -19.92 -5.33 16.36
C ASP A 133 -19.09 -5.49 15.07
N SER A 134 -17.88 -6.01 15.19
CA SER A 134 -16.94 -6.12 14.07
C SER A 134 -17.41 -7.10 12.99
N LYS A 135 -18.07 -8.19 13.37
CA LYS A 135 -18.58 -9.19 12.41
C LYS A 135 -19.77 -8.63 11.65
N ALA A 136 -20.68 -7.95 12.35
CA ALA A 136 -21.80 -7.28 11.72
C ALA A 136 -21.36 -6.16 10.78
N GLN A 137 -20.37 -5.36 11.17
CA GLN A 137 -19.80 -4.31 10.33
C GLN A 137 -19.18 -4.86 9.04
N GLU A 138 -18.38 -5.92 9.14
CA GLU A 138 -17.78 -6.58 7.98
C GLU A 138 -18.84 -7.17 7.05
N ALA A 139 -19.89 -7.79 7.61
CA ALA A 139 -21.00 -8.31 6.81
C ALA A 139 -21.78 -7.19 6.11
N ALA A 140 -22.01 -6.06 6.80
CA ALA A 140 -22.69 -4.90 6.23
C ALA A 140 -21.87 -4.26 5.10
N TYR A 141 -20.55 -4.14 5.29
CA TYR A 141 -19.64 -3.65 4.26
C TYR A 141 -19.74 -4.47 2.97
N ARG A 142 -19.61 -5.80 3.09
CA ARG A 142 -19.72 -6.72 1.94
C ARG A 142 -21.08 -6.63 1.27
N ALA A 143 -22.17 -6.64 2.04
CA ALA A 143 -23.52 -6.58 1.49
C ALA A 143 -23.75 -5.31 0.65
N VAL A 144 -23.25 -4.16 1.10
CA VAL A 144 -23.34 -2.90 0.35
C VAL A 144 -22.45 -2.94 -0.89
N ARG A 145 -21.19 -3.37 -0.75
CA ARG A 145 -20.23 -3.47 -1.86
C ARG A 145 -20.75 -4.39 -2.96
N ASP A 146 -21.18 -5.60 -2.60
CA ASP A 146 -21.74 -6.58 -3.53
C ASP A 146 -22.99 -6.05 -4.22
N GLY A 147 -23.91 -5.42 -3.46
CA GLY A 147 -25.13 -4.84 -4.02
C GLY A 147 -24.86 -3.75 -5.06
N VAL A 148 -23.89 -2.87 -4.78
CA VAL A 148 -23.48 -1.82 -5.72
C VAL A 148 -22.80 -2.42 -6.94
N LEU A 149 -21.87 -3.36 -6.77
CA LEU A 149 -21.17 -4.01 -7.89
C LEU A 149 -22.13 -4.79 -8.78
N ASP A 150 -23.07 -5.52 -8.21
CA ASP A 150 -24.08 -6.27 -8.96
C ASP A 150 -25.04 -5.37 -9.73
N TYR A 151 -25.36 -4.18 -9.19
CA TYR A 151 -26.11 -3.17 -9.92
C TYR A 151 -25.28 -2.62 -11.09
N THR A 152 -24.04 -2.20 -10.83
CA THR A 152 -23.14 -1.60 -11.83
C THR A 152 -22.83 -2.56 -12.98
N ARG A 153 -22.61 -3.85 -12.70
CA ARG A 153 -22.36 -4.88 -13.73
C ARG A 153 -23.54 -5.12 -14.67
N ARG A 154 -24.76 -4.83 -14.21
CA ARG A 154 -25.99 -4.93 -15.02
C ARG A 154 -26.29 -3.65 -15.80
N ALA A 155 -25.71 -2.53 -15.38
CA ALA A 155 -25.83 -1.26 -16.08
C ALA A 155 -24.94 -1.26 -17.35
N VAL A 156 -25.22 -0.30 -18.24
CA VAL A 156 -24.35 -0.05 -19.40
C VAL A 156 -22.99 0.46 -18.89
N TYR A 157 -21.90 -0.11 -19.43
CA TYR A 157 -20.55 0.31 -19.05
C TYR A 157 -20.35 1.80 -19.37
N PRO A 158 -20.03 2.64 -18.36
CA PRO A 158 -19.94 4.10 -18.56
C PRO A 158 -18.69 4.53 -19.33
N GLY A 159 -17.73 3.63 -19.56
CA GLY A 159 -16.41 3.95 -20.09
C GLY A 159 -15.32 3.88 -19.00
N PRO A 160 -14.05 4.09 -19.39
CA PRO A 160 -12.95 4.16 -18.44
C PRO A 160 -13.07 5.40 -17.54
N GLU A 161 -12.54 5.33 -16.33
CA GLU A 161 -12.54 6.46 -15.38
C GLU A 161 -11.67 7.63 -15.86
N ASP A 162 -10.61 7.35 -16.62
CA ASP A 162 -9.69 8.35 -17.17
C ASP A 162 -9.07 7.87 -18.51
N GLN A 163 -8.51 8.81 -19.28
CA GLN A 163 -7.72 8.53 -20.48
C GLN A 163 -6.30 9.06 -20.31
N LEU A 164 -5.32 8.23 -20.65
CA LEU A 164 -3.90 8.52 -20.45
C LEU A 164 -3.20 8.65 -21.80
N ASP A 165 -2.46 9.75 -21.97
CA ASP A 165 -1.52 9.91 -23.07
C ASP A 165 -0.21 9.18 -22.72
N LEU A 166 0.04 8.08 -23.42
CA LEU A 166 1.25 7.28 -23.24
C LEU A 166 2.35 7.75 -24.19
N PRO A 167 3.63 7.82 -23.76
CA PRO A 167 4.74 8.08 -24.67
C PRO A 167 4.81 7.00 -25.78
N ASP A 168 5.16 7.42 -27.00
CA ASP A 168 5.25 6.51 -28.15
C ASP A 168 6.20 5.34 -27.87
N GLY A 169 5.69 4.12 -28.00
CA GLY A 169 6.46 2.89 -27.86
C GLY A 169 6.84 2.52 -26.43
N VAL A 170 6.29 3.21 -25.41
CA VAL A 170 6.54 2.92 -24.00
C VAL A 170 6.22 1.48 -23.62
N GLU A 171 5.27 0.85 -24.31
CA GLU A 171 4.90 -0.55 -24.11
C GLU A 171 6.02 -1.56 -24.42
N ASN A 172 7.06 -1.11 -25.15
CA ASN A 172 8.23 -1.93 -25.49
C ASN A 172 9.39 -1.75 -24.50
N ASP A 173 9.29 -0.80 -23.58
CA ASP A 173 10.25 -0.57 -22.50
C ASP A 173 9.58 -0.87 -21.14
N PRO A 174 9.84 -2.06 -20.56
CA PRO A 174 9.22 -2.45 -19.29
C PRO A 174 9.49 -1.46 -18.15
N GLN A 175 10.67 -0.82 -18.12
CA GLN A 175 10.99 0.13 -17.05
C GLN A 175 10.23 1.43 -17.21
N ALA A 176 10.17 1.96 -18.42
CA ALA A 176 9.41 3.18 -18.70
C ALA A 176 7.91 2.97 -18.55
N LEU A 177 7.39 1.80 -18.96
CA LEU A 177 5.98 1.45 -18.77
C LEU A 177 5.63 1.35 -17.29
N ASP A 178 6.46 0.69 -16.48
CA ASP A 178 6.25 0.60 -15.04
C ASP A 178 6.20 1.98 -14.39
N GLU A 179 7.09 2.91 -14.77
CA GLU A 179 7.07 4.28 -14.24
C GLU A 179 5.76 5.03 -14.56
N VAL A 180 5.18 4.80 -15.75
CA VAL A 180 3.89 5.37 -16.12
C VAL A 180 2.76 4.72 -15.33
N LEU A 181 2.71 3.38 -15.26
CA LEU A 181 1.70 2.64 -14.49
C LEU A 181 1.73 2.98 -13.00
N ASP A 182 2.91 3.26 -12.46
CA ASP A 182 3.09 3.73 -11.10
C ASP A 182 2.42 5.10 -10.87
N GLY A 183 2.58 6.04 -11.81
CA GLY A 183 1.88 7.32 -11.77
C GLY A 183 0.36 7.18 -11.87
N VAL A 184 -0.13 6.14 -12.56
CA VAL A 184 -1.56 5.81 -12.60
C VAL A 184 -2.04 5.27 -11.26
N GLN A 185 -1.32 4.32 -10.68
CA GLN A 185 -1.70 3.70 -9.40
C GLN A 185 -1.66 4.68 -8.22
N ASP A 186 -0.80 5.70 -8.28
CA ASP A 186 -0.80 6.80 -7.31
C ASP A 186 -2.08 7.66 -7.38
N LYS A 187 -2.70 7.79 -8.57
CA LYS A 187 -3.95 8.54 -8.77
C LYS A 187 -5.19 7.68 -8.56
N ALA A 188 -5.15 6.45 -9.05
CA ALA A 188 -6.23 5.46 -9.02
C ALA A 188 -5.70 4.17 -8.38
N PRO A 189 -5.62 4.12 -7.04
CA PRO A 189 -5.14 2.93 -6.34
C PRO A 189 -6.16 1.79 -6.46
N ASP A 190 -5.65 0.55 -6.36
CA ASP A 190 -6.50 -0.63 -6.29
C ASP A 190 -7.45 -0.56 -5.08
N SER A 191 -8.65 -1.11 -5.25
CA SER A 191 -9.66 -1.19 -4.19
C SER A 191 -9.96 -2.65 -3.88
N GLU A 192 -9.25 -3.20 -2.89
CA GLU A 192 -9.32 -4.63 -2.51
C GLU A 192 -9.14 -5.56 -3.73
N ASP A 193 -10.23 -6.22 -4.15
CA ASP A 193 -10.28 -7.15 -5.29
C ASP A 193 -10.47 -6.45 -6.65
N LEU A 194 -10.67 -5.12 -6.66
CA LEU A 194 -10.77 -4.32 -7.87
C LEU A 194 -9.42 -3.72 -8.21
N LEU A 195 -8.78 -4.31 -9.22
CA LEU A 195 -7.47 -3.89 -9.69
C LEU A 195 -7.63 -2.79 -10.75
N ALA A 196 -6.89 -1.70 -10.57
CA ALA A 196 -6.72 -0.67 -11.57
C ALA A 196 -5.96 -1.26 -12.78
N ALA A 197 -6.43 -0.98 -13.98
CA ALA A 197 -5.83 -1.48 -15.20
C ALA A 197 -5.80 -0.40 -16.29
N VAL A 198 -4.69 -0.35 -17.02
CA VAL A 198 -4.55 0.49 -18.21
C VAL A 198 -4.80 -0.36 -19.45
N VAL A 199 -5.84 -0.02 -20.20
CA VAL A 199 -6.20 -0.73 -21.44
C VAL A 199 -5.50 -0.05 -22.62
N LEU A 200 -4.49 -0.72 -23.18
CA LEU A 200 -3.70 -0.19 -24.30
C LEU A 200 -4.45 -0.26 -25.65
N ARG A 201 -5.31 -1.26 -25.82
CA ARG A 201 -6.11 -1.45 -27.05
C ARG A 201 -7.46 -2.05 -26.70
N ARG A 202 -8.52 -1.57 -27.37
CA ARG A 202 -9.88 -2.13 -27.31
C ARG A 202 -10.31 -2.68 -28.67
N TRP A 203 -11.10 -3.75 -28.67
CA TRP A 203 -11.70 -4.32 -29.87
C TRP A 203 -13.24 -4.40 -29.70
N PRO A 204 -14.05 -3.99 -30.69
CA PRO A 204 -13.70 -3.36 -31.96
C PRO A 204 -13.31 -1.88 -31.80
N SER A 205 -12.53 -1.35 -32.74
CA SER A 205 -11.94 0.00 -32.70
C SER A 205 -12.90 1.16 -33.02
N SER A 206 -14.22 0.93 -33.07
CA SER A 206 -15.19 2.00 -33.34
C SER A 206 -15.44 2.88 -32.11
N PRO A 207 -15.62 4.20 -32.27
CA PRO A 207 -16.21 5.04 -31.23
C PRO A 207 -17.60 4.49 -30.91
N ALA A 208 -17.91 4.32 -29.61
CA ALA A 208 -19.29 4.04 -29.22
C ALA A 208 -20.15 5.26 -29.63
N PRO A 209 -21.39 5.04 -30.11
CA PRO A 209 -22.27 6.10 -30.61
C PRO A 209 -22.65 7.13 -29.53
#